data_AF-A8MBQ4-F1
#
_entry.id   AF-A8MBQ4-F1
#
_cell.length_a   1.000
_cell.length_b   1.000
_cell.length_c   1.000
_cell.angle_alpha   90.00
_cell.angle_beta   90.00
_cell.angle_gamma   90.00
#
_symmetry.space_group_name_H-M   'P 1'
#
loop_
_entity.id
_entity.type
_entity.pdbx_description
1 polymer ?
#
loop_
_entity_poly.entity_id
_entity_poly.type
_entity_poly.pdbx_seq_one_letter_code
_entity_poly.pdbx_strand_id
1 'polypeptide(L)'
;MRSRLSDLVESLRVLSDGKWVSLRSIRYRVPFNLTFNDLLELSRRGLIDTYVDLASGEVYVKVRQVTVNEDSVNVNEVAERIVSELKEPMPKPAFEELLRKMTGSEWPRVYAELINRGVVREMEFNGMVFLTTVKPSNGQPQGSEASSKQG
;
A
#
# COMPACT_ATOMS: atom_id res chain seq x y z
N MET A 1 9.08 0.92 -21.58
CA MET A 1 7.75 1.06 -22.24
C MET A 1 6.75 1.52 -21.20
N ARG A 2 5.88 2.51 -21.50
CA ARG A 2 4.76 2.82 -20.59
C ARG A 2 3.68 1.74 -20.72
N SER A 3 2.96 1.49 -19.63
CA SER A 3 1.81 0.57 -19.65
C SER A 3 0.60 1.28 -20.23
N ARG A 4 -0.17 0.59 -21.08
CA ARG A 4 -1.47 1.05 -21.61
C ARG A 4 -2.41 1.57 -20.51
N LEU A 5 -2.34 0.98 -19.31
CA LEU A 5 -3.13 1.41 -18.15
C LEU A 5 -2.64 2.73 -17.54
N SER A 6 -1.34 3.00 -17.58
CA SER A 6 -0.77 4.28 -17.12
C SER A 6 -1.21 5.43 -18.03
N ASP A 7 -1.13 5.23 -19.35
CA ASP A 7 -1.55 6.25 -20.32
C ASP A 7 -3.08 6.45 -20.29
N LEU A 8 -3.85 5.40 -19.97
CA LEU A 8 -5.29 5.48 -19.72
C LEU A 8 -5.63 6.29 -18.45
N VAL A 9 -4.95 6.05 -17.33
CA VAL A 9 -5.17 6.81 -16.08
C VAL A 9 -4.86 8.28 -16.28
N GLU A 10 -3.77 8.61 -16.98
CA GLU A 10 -3.42 10.00 -17.26
C GLU A 10 -4.45 10.67 -18.18
N SER A 11 -4.92 9.95 -19.21
CA SER A 11 -6.01 10.43 -20.08
C SER A 11 -7.29 10.69 -19.27
N LEU A 12 -7.68 9.76 -18.40
CA LEU A 12 -8.83 9.93 -17.52
C LEU A 12 -8.64 11.10 -16.54
N ARG A 13 -7.41 11.33 -16.03
CA ARG A 13 -7.09 12.42 -15.11
C ARG A 13 -7.27 13.79 -15.76
N VAL A 14 -6.73 13.96 -16.97
CA VAL A 14 -6.88 15.18 -17.78
C VAL A 14 -8.35 15.42 -18.15
N LEU A 15 -9.10 14.37 -18.49
CA LEU A 15 -10.51 14.47 -18.86
C LEU A 15 -11.46 14.66 -17.67
N SER A 16 -11.08 14.21 -16.47
CA SER A 16 -11.91 14.29 -15.28
C SER A 16 -11.62 15.50 -14.40
N ASP A 17 -10.41 16.08 -14.46
CA ASP A 17 -10.00 17.21 -13.61
C ASP A 17 -10.27 16.93 -12.11
N GLY A 18 -9.97 15.70 -11.67
CA GLY A 18 -10.25 15.21 -10.31
C GLY A 18 -11.73 15.10 -9.91
N LYS A 19 -12.67 15.38 -10.82
CA LYS A 19 -14.13 15.31 -10.60
C LYS A 19 -14.70 13.96 -11.04
N TRP A 20 -15.94 13.70 -10.66
CA TRP A 20 -16.72 12.60 -11.23
C TRP A 20 -17.13 12.94 -12.67
N VAL A 21 -16.84 12.04 -13.60
CA VAL A 21 -17.23 12.16 -15.00
C VAL A 21 -17.93 10.89 -15.48
N SER A 22 -18.95 11.07 -16.32
CA SER A 22 -19.62 9.96 -16.99
C SER A 22 -18.69 9.32 -18.03
N LEU A 23 -18.69 7.99 -18.10
CA LEU A 23 -18.05 7.28 -19.20
C LEU A 23 -18.65 7.64 -20.56
N ARG A 24 -19.96 7.91 -20.61
CA ARG A 24 -20.65 8.31 -21.84
C ARG A 24 -20.14 9.67 -22.35
N SER A 25 -19.87 10.63 -21.46
CA SER A 25 -19.40 11.97 -21.85
C SER A 25 -17.92 12.00 -22.28
N ILE A 26 -17.07 11.12 -21.73
CA ILE A 26 -15.64 11.06 -22.07
C ILE A 26 -15.30 10.02 -23.16
N ARG A 27 -16.24 9.13 -23.54
CA ARG A 27 -15.99 7.98 -24.43
C ARG A 27 -15.24 8.32 -25.72
N TYR A 28 -15.60 9.43 -26.34
CA TYR A 28 -15.04 9.90 -27.61
C TYR A 28 -13.77 10.76 -27.45
N ARG A 29 -13.37 11.04 -26.21
CA ARG A 29 -12.19 11.85 -25.86
C ARG A 29 -11.03 11.01 -25.31
N VAL A 30 -11.30 9.79 -24.84
CA VAL A 30 -10.24 8.83 -24.48
C VAL A 30 -9.63 8.29 -25.79
N PRO A 31 -8.30 8.40 -26.02
CA PRO A 31 -7.67 8.01 -27.28
C PRO A 31 -7.54 6.48 -27.48
N PHE A 32 -8.21 5.68 -26.64
CA PHE A 32 -8.17 4.22 -26.65
C PHE A 32 -9.56 3.66 -26.37
N ASN A 33 -9.87 2.46 -26.88
CA ASN A 33 -11.06 1.73 -26.46
C ASN A 33 -10.96 1.36 -24.98
N LEU A 34 -11.75 2.05 -24.16
CA LEU A 34 -11.97 1.77 -22.75
C LEU A 34 -12.91 0.56 -22.61
N THR A 35 -12.42 -0.52 -22.01
CA THR A 35 -13.21 -1.71 -21.70
C THR A 35 -13.61 -1.75 -20.23
N PHE A 36 -14.61 -2.57 -19.89
CA PHE A 36 -14.99 -2.82 -18.50
C PHE A 36 -13.84 -3.47 -17.69
N ASN A 37 -13.05 -4.33 -18.33
CA ASN A 37 -11.89 -4.97 -17.69
C ASN A 37 -10.81 -3.95 -17.31
N ASP A 38 -10.58 -2.92 -18.15
CA ASP A 38 -9.64 -1.85 -17.83
C ASP A 38 -10.09 -1.09 -16.57
N LEU A 39 -11.37 -0.77 -16.47
CA LEU A 39 -11.94 -0.08 -15.30
C LEU A 39 -11.88 -0.94 -14.04
N LEU A 40 -12.20 -2.22 -14.15
CA LEU A 40 -12.09 -3.17 -13.04
C LEU A 40 -10.63 -3.30 -12.57
N GLU A 41 -9.68 -3.34 -13.49
CA GLU A 41 -8.26 -3.42 -13.18
C GLU A 41 -7.75 -2.11 -12.54
N LEU A 42 -8.12 -0.95 -13.06
CA LEU A 42 -7.78 0.35 -12.45
C LEU A 42 -8.39 0.53 -11.06
N SER A 43 -9.62 0.06 -10.85
CA SER A 43 -10.30 0.05 -9.56
C SER A 43 -9.62 -0.90 -8.56
N ARG A 44 -9.27 -2.13 -8.99
CA ARG A 44 -8.48 -3.09 -8.19
C ARG A 44 -7.08 -2.58 -7.83
N ARG A 45 -6.48 -1.75 -8.69
CA ARG A 45 -5.20 -1.05 -8.44
C ARG A 45 -5.36 0.20 -7.56
N GLY A 46 -6.58 0.57 -7.15
CA GLY A 46 -6.87 1.74 -6.34
C GLY A 46 -6.66 3.09 -7.04
N LEU A 47 -6.62 3.11 -8.38
CA LEU A 47 -6.30 4.29 -9.19
C LEU A 47 -7.54 5.11 -9.57
N ILE A 48 -8.72 4.49 -9.56
CA ILE A 48 -10.00 5.15 -9.85
C ILE A 48 -11.07 4.72 -8.85
N ASP A 49 -12.04 5.59 -8.63
CA ASP A 49 -13.35 5.24 -8.08
C ASP A 49 -14.37 5.08 -9.22
N THR A 50 -15.32 4.16 -9.02
CA THR A 50 -16.39 3.85 -9.97
C THR A 50 -17.73 3.91 -9.26
N TYR A 51 -18.72 4.56 -9.87
CA TYR A 51 -20.10 4.62 -9.41
C TYR A 51 -21.03 4.24 -10.58
N VAL A 52 -22.12 3.54 -10.31
CA VAL A 52 -23.12 3.15 -11.31
C VAL A 52 -24.46 3.69 -10.88
N ASP A 53 -25.03 4.59 -11.68
CA ASP A 53 -26.42 4.99 -11.51
C ASP A 53 -27.33 3.88 -12.06
N LEU A 54 -28.03 3.18 -11.15
CA LEU A 54 -28.93 2.08 -11.49
C LEU A 54 -30.19 2.52 -12.22
N ALA A 55 -30.58 3.81 -12.16
CA ALA A 55 -31.76 4.32 -12.83
C ALA A 55 -31.50 4.61 -14.32
N SER A 56 -30.32 5.12 -14.67
CA SER A 56 -29.92 5.43 -16.05
C SER A 56 -29.03 4.36 -16.70
N GLY A 57 -28.46 3.44 -15.91
CA GLY A 57 -27.40 2.53 -16.32
C GLY A 57 -26.06 3.24 -16.60
N GLU A 58 -25.92 4.52 -16.21
CA GLU A 58 -24.74 5.32 -16.51
C GLU A 58 -23.62 5.09 -15.49
N VAL A 59 -22.42 4.82 -16.00
CA VAL A 59 -21.23 4.59 -15.18
C VAL A 59 -20.44 5.89 -15.09
N TYR A 60 -20.15 6.29 -13.87
CA TYR A 60 -19.32 7.43 -13.53
C TYR A 60 -17.98 6.94 -13.00
N VAL A 61 -16.92 7.64 -13.38
CA VAL A 61 -15.56 7.39 -12.92
C VAL A 61 -14.97 8.68 -12.37
N LYS A 62 -14.12 8.53 -11.36
CA LYS A 62 -13.27 9.58 -10.84
C LYS A 62 -11.87 9.02 -10.72
N VAL A 63 -10.88 9.64 -11.36
CA VAL A 63 -9.49 9.27 -11.09
C VAL A 63 -9.20 9.69 -9.65
N ARG A 64 -8.72 8.74 -8.84
CA ARG A 64 -8.27 9.11 -7.50
C ARG A 64 -7.11 10.06 -7.66
N GLN A 65 -7.16 11.15 -6.90
CA GLN A 65 -5.93 11.88 -6.61
C GLN A 65 -5.06 10.93 -5.80
N VAL A 66 -4.21 10.18 -6.52
CA VAL A 66 -2.93 9.77 -5.98
C VAL A 66 -2.23 11.09 -5.71
N THR A 67 -2.36 11.57 -4.47
CA THR A 67 -1.46 12.55 -3.89
C THR A 67 -0.10 11.90 -3.82
N VAL A 68 0.57 11.88 -4.98
CA VAL A 68 2.00 12.10 -5.03
C VAL A 68 2.19 13.52 -4.52
N ASN A 69 2.15 13.67 -3.20
CA ASN A 69 2.98 14.68 -2.57
C ASN A 69 4.38 14.36 -3.11
N GLU A 70 5.13 15.35 -3.60
CA GLU A 70 6.54 15.08 -3.93
C GLU A 70 7.34 14.75 -2.65
N ASP A 71 6.78 15.07 -1.47
CA ASP A 71 7.13 14.58 -0.14
C ASP A 71 6.41 13.27 0.27
N SER A 72 5.84 12.48 -0.66
CA SER A 72 5.12 11.25 -0.30
C SER A 72 6.12 10.22 0.21
N VAL A 73 6.15 10.05 1.53
CA VAL A 73 7.00 9.11 2.26
C VAL A 73 7.07 7.76 1.53
N ASN A 74 8.27 7.45 1.01
CA ASN A 74 8.50 6.19 0.31
C ASN A 74 8.45 5.04 1.31
N VAL A 75 7.33 4.33 1.33
CA VAL A 75 7.10 3.22 2.28
C VAL A 75 8.11 2.08 2.08
N ASN A 76 8.73 1.95 0.90
CA ASN A 76 9.79 0.95 0.68
C ASN A 76 11.06 1.32 1.46
N GLU A 77 11.51 2.56 1.36
CA GLU A 77 12.68 3.06 2.12
C GLU A 77 12.42 3.02 3.63
N VAL A 78 11.19 3.37 4.06
CA VAL A 78 10.80 3.22 5.48
C VAL A 78 10.80 1.74 5.89
N ALA A 79 10.29 0.83 5.06
CA ALA A 79 10.30 -0.60 5.36
C ALA A 79 11.73 -1.15 5.52
N GLU A 80 12.64 -0.86 4.58
CA GLU A 80 14.05 -1.25 4.66
C GLU A 80 14.72 -0.71 5.93
N ARG A 81 14.43 0.55 6.28
CA ARG A 81 14.98 1.19 7.47
C ARG A 81 14.39 0.64 8.77
N ILE A 82 13.09 0.36 8.83
CA ILE A 82 12.45 -0.33 9.95
C ILE A 82 13.03 -1.75 10.11
N VAL A 83 13.31 -2.47 9.02
CA VAL A 83 13.94 -3.79 9.08
C VAL A 83 15.37 -3.73 9.64
N SER A 84 16.10 -2.63 9.42
CA SER A 84 17.45 -2.47 9.98
C SER A 84 17.48 -1.96 11.43
N GLU A 85 16.53 -1.10 11.82
CA GLU A 85 16.42 -0.51 13.16
C GLU A 85 15.68 -1.42 14.16
N LEU A 86 14.59 -2.09 13.76
CA LEU A 86 13.74 -2.92 14.63
C LEU A 86 14.28 -4.36 14.78
N LYS A 87 15.38 -4.48 15.54
CA LYS A 87 16.07 -5.75 15.84
C LYS A 87 15.39 -6.59 16.91
N GLU A 88 14.65 -5.95 17.82
CA GLU A 88 13.94 -6.56 18.95
C GLU A 88 12.48 -6.08 18.97
N PRO A 89 11.54 -6.82 19.62
CA PRO A 89 10.16 -6.38 19.74
C PRO A 89 10.02 -5.05 20.49
N MET A 90 9.42 -4.05 19.85
CA MET A 90 9.27 -2.69 20.39
C MET A 90 7.82 -2.43 20.82
N PRO A 91 7.55 -1.85 22.01
CA PRO A 91 6.19 -1.47 22.41
C PRO A 91 5.52 -0.56 21.38
N LYS A 92 4.23 -0.77 21.11
CA LYS A 92 3.47 0.00 20.10
C LYS A 92 3.62 1.53 20.23
N PRO A 93 3.50 2.16 21.41
CA PRO A 93 3.69 3.61 21.53
C PRO A 93 5.10 4.09 21.11
N ALA A 94 6.14 3.29 21.36
CA ALA A 94 7.52 3.62 20.97
C ALA A 94 7.74 3.44 19.45
N PHE A 95 7.07 2.47 18.83
CA PHE A 95 7.10 2.26 17.39
C PHE A 95 6.33 3.34 16.62
N GLU A 96 5.18 3.79 17.14
CA GLU A 96 4.43 4.92 16.60
C GLU A 96 5.22 6.23 16.69
N GLU A 97 5.92 6.45 17.81
CA GLU A 97 6.87 7.57 17.99
C GLU A 97 8.02 7.53 16.97
N LEU A 98 8.59 6.34 16.70
CA LEU A 98 9.63 6.15 15.69
C LEU A 98 9.11 6.50 14.29
N LEU A 99 7.96 5.95 13.89
CA LEU A 99 7.36 6.28 12.59
C LEU A 99 7.02 7.76 12.48
N ARG A 100 6.51 8.41 13.54
CA ARG A 100 6.23 9.86 13.54
C ARG A 100 7.49 10.70 13.32
N LYS A 101 8.64 10.28 13.88
CA LYS A 101 9.95 10.93 13.63
C LYS A 101 10.46 10.72 12.21
N MET A 102 10.19 9.57 11.60
CA MET A 102 10.62 9.23 10.24
C MET A 102 9.72 9.80 9.14
N THR A 103 8.43 9.97 9.42
CA THR A 103 7.39 10.15 8.38
C THR A 103 6.43 11.31 8.66
N GLY A 104 6.63 12.06 9.76
CA GLY A 104 5.80 13.20 10.13
C GLY A 104 4.34 12.79 10.40
N SER A 105 3.39 13.55 9.85
CA SER A 105 1.95 13.29 9.98
C SER A 105 1.46 12.04 9.25
N GLU A 106 2.24 11.50 8.30
CA GLU A 106 1.87 10.33 7.49
C GLU A 106 1.99 9.00 8.25
N TRP A 107 2.52 9.03 9.47
CA TRP A 107 2.81 7.83 10.26
C TRP A 107 1.64 6.83 10.41
N PRO A 108 0.36 7.23 10.54
CA PRO A 108 -0.74 6.25 10.65
C PRO A 108 -0.97 5.48 9.34
N ARG A 109 -0.81 6.17 8.20
CA ARG A 109 -0.91 5.54 6.87
C ARG A 109 0.26 4.58 6.64
N VAL A 110 1.47 5.01 6.98
CA VAL A 110 2.68 4.19 6.84
C VAL A 110 2.63 2.97 7.76
N TYR A 111 2.17 3.14 9.01
CA TYR A 111 1.96 2.05 9.96
C TYR A 111 1.02 0.98 9.40
N ALA A 112 -0.17 1.37 8.92
CA ALA A 112 -1.14 0.45 8.33
C ALA A 112 -0.57 -0.28 7.10
N GLU A 113 0.17 0.44 6.25
CA GLU A 113 0.79 -0.14 5.06
C GLU A 113 1.91 -1.14 5.40
N LEU A 114 2.73 -0.89 6.43
CA LEU A 114 3.77 -1.82 6.89
C LEU A 114 3.18 -3.12 7.49
N ILE A 115 2.04 -3.03 8.18
CA ILE A 115 1.27 -4.18 8.67
C ILE A 115 0.65 -4.95 7.50
N ASN A 116 -0.04 -4.27 6.58
CA ASN A 116 -0.71 -4.88 5.42
C ASN A 116 0.27 -5.61 4.48
N ARG A 117 1.49 -5.08 4.34
CA ARG A 117 2.57 -5.71 3.56
C ARG A 117 3.28 -6.84 4.31
N GLY A 118 2.97 -7.06 5.58
CA GLY A 118 3.65 -8.04 6.43
C GLY A 118 5.13 -7.71 6.66
N VAL A 119 5.52 -6.42 6.65
CA VAL A 119 6.90 -6.01 7.01
C VAL A 119 7.09 -6.08 8.52
N VAL A 120 6.07 -5.64 9.26
CA VAL A 120 5.98 -5.76 10.71
C VAL A 120 4.71 -6.49 11.10
N ARG A 121 4.71 -7.11 12.27
CA ARG A 121 3.52 -7.73 12.88
C ARG A 121 3.35 -7.26 14.30
N GLU A 122 2.10 -7.15 14.73
CA GLU A 122 1.74 -7.02 16.14
C GLU A 122 1.90 -8.37 16.86
N MET A 123 2.37 -8.32 18.10
CA MET A 123 2.40 -9.42 19.05
C MET A 123 1.87 -8.90 20.38
N GLU A 124 0.90 -9.59 20.97
CA GLU A 124 0.37 -9.24 22.27
C GLU A 124 1.09 -10.02 23.37
N PHE A 125 1.52 -9.34 24.42
CA PHE A 125 2.14 -9.95 25.60
C PHE A 125 1.65 -9.23 26.87
N ASN A 126 0.97 -9.96 27.75
CA ASN A 126 0.39 -9.45 29.00
C ASN A 126 -0.47 -8.17 28.81
N GLY A 127 -1.29 -8.12 27.76
CA GLY A 127 -2.16 -6.97 27.45
C GLY A 127 -1.43 -5.76 26.83
N MET A 128 -0.14 -5.87 26.54
CA MET A 128 0.64 -4.86 25.81
C MET A 128 0.95 -5.34 24.39
N VAL A 129 0.81 -4.44 23.42
CA VAL A 129 1.13 -4.73 22.02
C VAL A 129 2.57 -4.31 21.70
N PHE A 130 3.32 -5.22 21.08
CA PHE A 130 4.67 -5.03 20.57
C PHE A 130 4.70 -5.23 19.06
N LEU A 131 5.53 -4.47 18.36
CA LEU A 131 5.83 -4.67 16.94
C LEU A 131 7.17 -5.40 16.80
N THR A 132 7.22 -6.35 15.87
CA THR A 132 8.48 -6.97 15.44
C THR A 132 8.49 -7.10 13.91
N THR A 133 9.69 -7.15 13.34
CA THR A 133 9.88 -7.40 11.91
C THR A 133 9.49 -8.84 11.57
N VAL A 134 8.79 -9.02 10.45
CA VAL A 134 8.53 -10.36 9.91
C VAL A 134 9.80 -10.79 9.19
N LYS A 135 10.66 -11.54 9.86
CA LYS A 135 11.78 -12.20 9.19
C LYS A 135 11.23 -13.11 8.08
N PRO A 136 11.79 -13.09 6.86
CA PRO A 136 11.46 -14.09 5.86
C PRO A 136 11.74 -15.47 6.48
N SER A 137 10.76 -16.36 6.39
CA SER A 137 10.80 -17.67 7.03
C SER A 137 11.77 -18.60 6.29
N ASN A 138 13.07 -18.46 6.56
CA ASN A 138 13.99 -19.58 6.39
C ASN A 138 13.56 -20.69 7.35
N GLY A 139 13.20 -21.84 6.80
CA GLY A 139 12.72 -22.99 7.58
C GLY A 139 13.75 -23.45 8.63
N GLN A 140 13.25 -23.62 9.86
CA GLN A 140 13.86 -24.34 11.00
C GLN A 140 12.73 -25.16 11.64
N PRO A 141 12.98 -26.21 12.47
CA PRO A 141 14.19 -26.54 13.26
C PRO A 141 14.77 -27.94 12.88
N GLN A 142 15.49 -28.76 13.67
CA GLN A 142 15.87 -28.78 15.11
C GLN A 142 17.10 -29.69 15.33
N GLY A 143 17.60 -29.80 16.58
CA GLY A 143 18.65 -30.75 17.01
C GLY A 143 20.01 -30.06 17.23
N SER A 144 20.40 -29.58 18.41
CA SER A 144 20.33 -30.19 19.76
C SER A 144 21.19 -31.45 19.89
N GLU A 145 22.46 -31.31 20.27
CA GLU A 145 22.97 -31.84 21.54
C GLU A 145 24.38 -31.32 21.86
N ALA A 146 24.79 -31.46 23.13
CA ALA A 146 25.96 -30.79 23.71
C ALA A 146 26.99 -31.80 24.23
N SER A 147 28.21 -31.29 24.47
CA SER A 147 29.23 -31.87 25.35
C SER A 147 29.74 -33.29 25.08
N SER A 148 31.04 -33.40 24.80
CA SER A 148 31.95 -33.92 25.84
C SER A 148 33.42 -33.53 25.59
N LYS A 149 34.15 -33.41 26.70
CA LYS A 149 35.61 -33.22 26.74
C LYS A 149 36.34 -34.59 26.68
N GLN A 150 37.68 -34.50 26.65
CA GLN A 150 38.68 -35.51 27.01
C GLN A 150 39.16 -36.44 25.88
N GLY A 151 40.49 -36.62 25.84
CA GLY A 151 41.25 -37.34 24.83
C GLY A 151 42.60 -36.66 24.61
#